data_AF-A0A5J5J2S0-F1
#
_entry.id   AF-A0A5J5J2S0-F1
#
_cell.length_a   1.000
_cell.length_b   1.000
_cell.length_c   1.000
_cell.angle_alpha   90.00
_cell.angle_beta   90.00
_cell.angle_gamma   90.00
#
_symmetry.space_group_name_H-M   'P 1'
#
loop_
_entity.id
_entity.type
_entity.pdbx_description
1 polymer ?
#
loop_
_entity_poly.entity_id
_entity_poly.type
_entity_poly.pdbx_seq_one_letter_code
_entity_poly.pdbx_strand_id
1 'polypeptide(L)'
;MAKFKNVSPLGALDIDVLGLRGVKSGEEFEVPDELASMFVGQVGTFEGVEVPPAVVAEWDAYMSDGEAVEPVAIAEPDQSKTRKKGAGE
;
A
#
# COMPACT_ATOMS: atom_id res chain seq x y z
N MET A 1 -20.15 5.06 -2.56
CA MET A 1 -19.34 4.24 -3.49
C MET A 1 -18.35 5.20 -4.11
N ALA A 2 -17.07 4.84 -4.12
CA ALA A 2 -16.02 5.66 -4.69
C ALA A 2 -15.61 5.10 -6.06
N LYS A 3 -15.37 5.98 -7.02
CA LYS A 3 -14.94 5.63 -8.37
C LYS A 3 -13.47 5.98 -8.56
N PHE A 4 -12.71 5.02 -9.05
CA PHE A 4 -11.29 5.14 -9.35
C PHE A 4 -11.00 4.76 -10.79
N LYS A 5 -9.89 5.25 -11.31
CA LYS A 5 -9.36 4.91 -12.62
C LYS A 5 -7.97 4.33 -12.47
N ASN A 6 -7.72 3.19 -13.09
CA ASN A 6 -6.38 2.62 -13.14
C ASN A 6 -5.51 3.51 -14.05
N VAL A 7 -4.50 4.17 -13.47
CA VAL A 7 -3.51 4.98 -14.20
C VAL A 7 -2.11 4.36 -14.13
N SER A 8 -2.03 3.11 -13.67
CA SER A 8 -0.77 2.40 -13.50
C SER A 8 -0.04 2.22 -14.83
N PRO A 9 1.28 2.47 -14.86
CA PRO A 9 2.12 2.21 -16.03
C PRO A 9 2.33 0.72 -16.28
N LEU A 10 1.98 -0.14 -15.32
CA LEU A 10 2.11 -1.60 -15.43
C LEU A 10 1.01 -2.22 -16.31
N GLY A 11 -0.02 -1.46 -16.69
CA GLY A 11 -1.11 -1.94 -17.51
C GLY A 11 -2.29 -2.43 -16.68
N ALA A 12 -2.77 -3.64 -16.96
CA ALA A 12 -3.92 -4.20 -16.25
C ALA A 12 -3.53 -4.65 -14.84
N LEU A 13 -4.38 -4.32 -13.85
CA LEU A 13 -4.18 -4.68 -12.45
C LEU A 13 -5.34 -5.52 -11.94
N ASP A 14 -5.04 -6.66 -11.32
CA ASP A 14 -6.04 -7.49 -10.66
C ASP A 14 -6.39 -6.89 -9.31
N ILE A 15 -7.65 -6.49 -9.15
CA ILE A 15 -8.15 -5.86 -7.92
C ILE A 15 -8.96 -6.90 -7.15
N ASP A 16 -8.46 -7.28 -5.97
CA ASP A 16 -9.05 -8.31 -5.11
C ASP A 16 -10.49 -7.99 -4.72
N VAL A 17 -10.76 -6.72 -4.38
CA VAL A 17 -12.10 -6.24 -3.98
C VAL A 17 -13.14 -6.27 -5.11
N LEU A 18 -12.69 -6.43 -6.36
CA LEU A 18 -13.54 -6.65 -7.53
C LEU A 18 -13.64 -8.14 -7.92
N GLY A 19 -13.22 -9.04 -7.02
CA GLY A 19 -13.18 -10.48 -7.26
C GLY A 19 -12.01 -10.90 -8.15
N LEU A 20 -10.83 -10.29 -7.97
CA LEU A 20 -9.64 -10.48 -8.82
C LEU A 20 -9.89 -10.12 -10.28
N ARG A 21 -10.77 -9.15 -10.52
CA ARG A 21 -11.01 -8.65 -11.87
C ARG A 21 -9.84 -7.76 -12.28
N GLY A 22 -9.20 -8.10 -13.39
CA GLY A 22 -8.23 -7.25 -14.06
C GLY A 22 -8.86 -5.96 -14.59
N VAL A 23 -8.49 -4.82 -14.00
CA VAL A 23 -8.86 -3.48 -14.45
C VAL A 23 -7.78 -2.96 -15.37
N LYS A 24 -8.12 -2.64 -16.63
CA LYS A 24 -7.15 -2.15 -17.61
C LYS A 24 -6.67 -0.74 -17.29
N SER A 25 -5.47 -0.38 -17.75
CA SER A 25 -5.02 1.02 -17.66
C SER A 25 -5.97 1.92 -18.46
N GLY A 26 -6.37 3.03 -17.84
CA GLY A 26 -7.42 3.94 -18.30
C GLY A 26 -8.85 3.52 -17.96
N GLU A 27 -9.06 2.30 -17.46
CA GLU A 27 -10.40 1.80 -17.08
C GLU A 27 -10.82 2.32 -15.72
N GLU A 28 -12.11 2.66 -15.62
CA GLU A 28 -12.74 3.12 -14.40
C GLU A 28 -13.45 1.96 -13.70
N PHE A 29 -13.41 1.96 -12.37
CA PHE A 29 -14.04 0.96 -11.52
C PHE A 29 -14.57 1.60 -10.23
N GLU A 30 -15.53 0.93 -9.61
CA GLU A 30 -16.17 1.39 -8.38
C GLU A 30 -15.80 0.47 -7.22
N VAL A 31 -15.58 1.05 -6.04
CA VAL A 31 -15.30 0.33 -4.81
C VAL A 31 -16.18 0.87 -3.68
N PRO A 32 -16.48 0.06 -2.66
CA PRO A 32 -17.15 0.53 -1.45
C PRO A 32 -16.28 1.57 -0.72
N ASP A 33 -16.94 2.53 -0.08
CA ASP A 33 -16.27 3.68 0.57
C ASP A 33 -15.33 3.24 1.69
N GLU A 34 -15.64 2.13 2.36
CA GLU A 34 -14.84 1.50 3.42
C GLU A 34 -13.45 1.07 2.93
N LEU A 35 -13.31 0.75 1.63
CA LEU A 35 -12.05 0.34 1.02
C LEU A 35 -11.40 1.47 0.23
N ALA A 36 -12.15 2.53 -0.08
CA ALA A 36 -11.70 3.64 -0.91
C ALA A 36 -10.49 4.38 -0.32
N SER A 37 -10.37 4.46 1.02
CA SER A 37 -9.22 5.09 1.69
C SER A 37 -7.89 4.39 1.37
N MET A 38 -7.89 3.09 1.12
CA MET A 38 -6.70 2.33 0.70
C MET A 38 -6.24 2.71 -0.72
N PHE A 39 -7.18 3.06 -1.61
CA PHE A 39 -6.87 3.45 -2.99
C PHE A 39 -6.44 4.91 -3.10
N VAL A 40 -6.97 5.80 -2.25
CA VAL A 40 -6.59 7.23 -2.21
C VAL A 40 -5.08 7.40 -1.94
N GLY A 41 -4.48 6.54 -1.13
CA GLY A 41 -3.04 6.57 -0.86
C GLY A 41 -2.14 6.12 -2.02
N GLN A 42 -2.71 5.56 -3.08
CA GLN A 42 -1.97 4.96 -4.20
C GLN A 42 -2.03 5.82 -5.47
N VAL A 43 -1.74 7.11 -5.32
CA VAL A 43 -1.82 8.13 -6.40
C VAL A 43 -1.01 7.82 -7.68
N GLY A 44 0.02 6.98 -7.59
CA GLY A 44 0.80 6.54 -8.75
C GLY A 44 0.19 5.35 -9.51
N THR A 45 -0.89 4.76 -8.99
CA THR A 45 -1.54 3.55 -9.50
C THR A 45 -3.01 3.80 -9.81
N PHE A 46 -3.69 4.56 -8.96
CA PHE A 46 -5.12 4.85 -9.08
C PHE A 46 -5.38 6.36 -8.98
N GLU A 47 -6.25 6.84 -9.86
CA GLU A 47 -6.75 8.21 -9.87
C GLU A 47 -8.20 8.21 -9.36
N GLY A 48 -8.48 9.00 -8.32
CA GLY A 48 -9.84 9.15 -7.80
C GLY A 48 -10.69 10.00 -8.75
N VAL A 49 -11.66 9.38 -9.43
CA VAL A 49 -12.57 10.08 -10.35
C VAL A 49 -13.76 10.66 -9.59
N GLU A 50 -14.32 9.89 -8.66
CA GLU A 50 -15.42 10.32 -7.82
C GLU A 50 -15.22 9.72 -6.43
N VAL A 51 -14.50 10.45 -5.57
CA VAL A 51 -14.19 10.00 -4.21
C VAL A 51 -14.94 10.88 -3.21
N PRO A 52 -15.68 10.29 -2.25
CA PRO A 52 -16.36 11.08 -1.24
C PRO A 52 -15.36 11.88 -0.40
N PRO A 53 -15.67 13.13 -0.04
CA PRO A 53 -14.76 13.97 0.75
C PRO A 53 -14.47 13.38 2.14
N ALA A 54 -15.39 12.58 2.69
CA ALA A 54 -15.18 11.87 3.95
C ALA A 54 -14.02 10.87 3.88
N VAL A 55 -13.87 10.16 2.75
CA VAL A 55 -12.77 9.20 2.53
C VAL A 55 -11.43 9.93 2.42
N VAL A 56 -11.41 11.06 1.72
CA VAL A 56 -10.20 11.90 1.58
C VAL A 56 -9.80 12.47 2.94
N ALA A 57 -10.76 12.95 3.73
CA ALA A 57 -10.53 13.47 5.07
C ALA A 57 -10.06 12.38 6.05
N GLU A 58 -10.58 11.15 5.94
CA GLU A 58 -10.13 10.01 6.74
C GLU A 58 -8.67 9.66 6.43
N TRP A 59 -8.29 9.62 5.14
CA TRP A 59 -6.92 9.35 4.73
C TRP A 59 -5.96 10.50 5.13
N ASP A 60 -6.39 11.76 4.98
CA ASP A 60 -5.63 12.93 5.42
C ASP A 60 -5.44 12.97 6.93
N ALA A 61 -6.48 12.59 7.70
CA ALA A 61 -6.40 12.43 9.14
C ALA A 61 -5.45 11.29 9.53
N TYR A 62 -5.49 10.15 8.84
CA TYR A 62 -4.57 9.03 9.06
C TYR A 62 -3.11 9.41 8.77
N MET A 63 -2.86 10.20 7.72
CA MET A 63 -1.51 10.69 7.39
C MET A 63 -1.06 11.84 8.32
N SER A 64 -1.99 12.64 8.85
CA SER A 64 -1.71 13.72 9.81
C SER A 64 -1.47 13.20 11.23
N ASP A 65 -2.15 12.13 11.66
CA ASP A 65 -1.97 11.47 12.96
C ASP A 65 -0.79 10.50 12.94
N GLY A 66 0.24 10.78 12.14
CA GLY A 66 1.48 10.02 12.07
C GLY A 66 2.25 10.05 13.39
N GLU A 67 1.77 9.34 14.41
CA GLU A 67 2.64 8.66 15.36
C GLU A 67 3.50 7.73 14.50
N ALA A 68 4.77 8.11 14.36
CA ALA A 68 5.77 7.33 13.65
C ALA A 68 5.65 5.87 14.12
N VAL A 69 5.19 4.98 13.24
CA VAL A 69 5.44 3.56 13.44
C VAL A 69 6.95 3.41 13.44
N GLU A 70 7.53 3.35 14.65
CA GLU A 70 8.94 3.07 14.81
C GLU A 70 9.22 1.81 13.97
N PRO A 71 10.26 1.82 13.12
CA PRO A 71 10.57 0.65 12.33
C PRO A 71 10.75 -0.51 13.31
N VAL A 72 9.83 -1.48 13.28
CA VAL A 72 10.06 -2.78 13.90
C VAL A 72 11.34 -3.30 13.27
N ALA A 73 12.42 -3.23 14.04
CA ALA A 73 13.67 -3.88 13.70
C ALA A 73 13.35 -5.36 13.56
N ILE A 74 13.15 -5.81 12.33
CA ILE A 74 13.29 -7.21 11.95
C ILE A 74 14.71 -7.60 12.34
N ALA A 75 14.87 -8.15 13.54
CA ALA A 75 16.12 -8.70 14.02
C ALA A 75 16.61 -9.69 12.96
N GLU A 76 17.74 -9.36 12.33
CA GLU A 76 18.45 -10.27 11.44
C GLU A 76 18.59 -11.63 12.15
N PRO A 77 18.17 -12.76 11.54
CA PRO A 77 18.44 -14.05 12.14
C PRO A 77 19.96 -14.25 12.17
N ASP A 78 20.53 -14.25 13.39
CA ASP A 78 21.94 -14.50 13.68
C ASP A 78 22.39 -15.79 12.97
N GLN A 79 23.09 -15.59 11.86
CA GLN A 79 23.65 -16.64 11.02
C GLN A 79 25.14 -16.42 10.92
N SER A 80 25.89 -16.58 12.02
CA SER A 80 27.36 -16.81 11.93
C SER A 80 27.97 -17.40 13.20
N LYS A 81 27.77 -18.70 13.40
CA LYS A 81 28.89 -19.52 13.87
C LYS A 81 29.93 -19.56 12.76
N THR A 82 31.16 -19.07 13.00
CA THR A 82 32.42 -19.81 12.79
C THR A 82 33.68 -18.94 12.95
N ARG A 83 34.66 -19.55 13.65
CA ARG A 83 36.12 -19.30 13.67
C ARG A 83 36.66 -18.04 14.37
N LYS A 84 37.35 -18.28 15.51
CA LYS A 84 38.79 -17.96 15.59
C LYS A 84 39.53 -18.89 16.56
N LYS A 85 40.72 -19.28 16.11
CA LYS A 85 41.69 -20.22 16.68
C LYS A 85 42.89 -19.41 17.19
N GLY A 86 43.48 -19.80 18.33
CA GLY A 86 44.78 -19.35 18.85
C GLY A 86 44.72 -18.04 19.66
N ALA A 87 45.55 -17.78 20.68
CA ALA A 87 46.74 -18.41 21.27
C ALA A 87 46.83 -17.91 22.73
N GLY A 88 47.40 -18.66 23.68
CA GLY A 88 48.75 -18.43 24.24
C GLY A 88 48.79 -17.11 25.05
N GLU A 89 49.01 -17.09 26.36
CA GLU A 89 50.12 -17.66 27.14
C GLU A 89 49.79 -17.57 28.64
#